data_AF-A0A496C0C4-F1
#
_entry.id   AF-A0A496C0C4-F1
#
_cell.length_a   1.000
_cell.length_b   1.000
_cell.length_c   1.000
_cell.angle_alpha   90.00
_cell.angle_beta   90.00
_cell.angle_gamma   90.00
#
_symmetry.space_group_name_H-M   'P 1'
#
loop_
_entity.id
_entity.type
_entity.pdbx_description
1 polymer ?
#
loop_
_entity_poly.entity_id
_entity_poly.type
_entity_poly.pdbx_seq_one_letter_code
_entity_poly.pdbx_strand_id
1 'polypeptide(L)'
;MATKTGAAEHFFKLNEGKPGDGVCALFDSPDKKLRIYCIRFANVAIVVGGGGYKPKNIRAYQESSSLKKEAETVVRISRIISEAIKNKDIHLDDNGFFLGNLKLKEE
;
A
#
# COMPACT_ATOMS: atom_id res chain seq x y z
N MET A 1 -2.89 15.88 -4.37
CA MET A 1 -1.53 15.69 -3.85
C MET A 1 -1.29 16.68 -2.72
N ALA A 2 -0.60 16.27 -1.66
CA ALA A 2 -0.18 17.17 -0.59
C ALA A 2 0.86 18.17 -1.12
N THR A 3 0.54 19.46 -1.06
CA THR A 3 1.44 20.55 -1.49
C THR A 3 2.16 21.21 -0.31
N LYS A 4 1.82 20.85 0.93
CA LYS A 4 2.39 21.42 2.17
C LYS A 4 2.73 20.39 3.25
N THR A 5 1.89 19.38 3.47
CA THR A 5 2.08 18.33 4.49
C THR A 5 1.54 16.98 4.01
N GLY A 6 2.27 15.87 4.25
CA GLY A 6 1.87 14.52 3.84
C GLY A 6 2.92 13.83 2.96
N ALA A 7 2.56 12.72 2.33
CA ALA A 7 3.47 11.95 1.47
C ALA A 7 3.37 12.42 0.00
N ALA A 8 4.53 12.74 -0.60
CA ALA A 8 4.59 13.22 -1.98
C ALA A 8 4.53 12.07 -2.99
N GLU A 9 3.68 12.19 -4.02
CA GLU A 9 3.39 11.11 -4.97
C GLU A 9 4.63 10.60 -5.73
N HIS A 10 5.63 11.47 -5.95
CA HIS A 10 6.85 11.09 -6.65
C HIS A 10 7.75 10.09 -5.90
N PHE A 11 7.48 9.81 -4.62
CA PHE A 11 8.12 8.72 -3.88
C PHE A 11 7.34 7.40 -3.97
N PHE A 12 6.20 7.39 -4.65
CA PHE A 12 5.39 6.19 -4.83
C PHE A 12 5.62 5.57 -6.19
N LYS A 13 5.82 4.26 -6.18
CA LYS A 13 5.65 3.40 -7.33
C LYS A 13 4.20 2.91 -7.32
N LEU A 14 3.39 3.49 -8.20
CA LEU A 14 1.98 3.15 -8.35
C LEU A 14 1.82 1.81 -9.09
N ASN A 15 0.65 1.18 -8.91
CA ASN A 15 0.23 -0.06 -9.58
C ASN A 15 1.14 -1.26 -9.27
N GLU A 16 1.46 -1.46 -7.98
CA GLU A 16 2.16 -2.67 -7.51
C GLU A 16 1.19 -3.81 -7.18
N GLY A 17 -0.12 -3.57 -7.26
CA GLY A 17 -1.18 -4.57 -7.18
C GLY A 17 -2.13 -4.56 -8.38
N LYS A 18 -3.40 -4.91 -8.15
CA LYS A 18 -4.47 -4.91 -9.16
C LYS A 18 -5.09 -3.52 -9.31
N PRO A 19 -5.63 -3.18 -10.50
CA PRO A 19 -6.38 -1.95 -10.67
C PRO A 19 -7.47 -1.77 -9.60
N GLY A 20 -7.43 -0.64 -8.88
CA GLY A 20 -8.42 -0.28 -7.87
C GLY A 20 -8.13 -0.78 -6.45
N ASP A 21 -7.07 -1.56 -6.20
CA ASP A 21 -6.75 -2.04 -4.84
C ASP A 21 -5.90 -1.06 -4.01
N GLY A 22 -5.48 0.05 -4.60
CA GLY A 22 -4.66 1.08 -3.95
C GLY A 22 -3.25 0.63 -3.56
N VAL A 23 -2.82 -0.56 -3.95
CA VAL A 23 -1.51 -1.12 -3.59
C VAL A 23 -0.42 -0.44 -4.43
N CYS A 24 0.56 0.08 -3.72
CA CYS A 24 1.71 0.78 -4.26
C CYS A 24 2.94 0.49 -3.40
N ALA A 25 4.06 1.13 -3.69
CA ALA A 25 5.23 1.05 -2.84
C ALA A 25 5.99 2.36 -2.75
N LEU A 26 6.58 2.62 -1.59
CA LEU A 26 7.54 3.69 -1.39
C LEU A 26 8.94 3.25 -1.80
N PHE A 27 9.73 4.19 -2.30
CA PHE A 27 11.13 3.99 -2.62
C PHE A 27 12.00 5.16 -2.16
N ASP A 28 13.28 4.90 -1.93
CA ASP A 28 14.30 5.90 -1.66
C ASP A 28 14.75 6.62 -2.95
N SER A 29 15.14 7.88 -2.81
CA SER A 29 15.67 8.69 -3.91
C SER A 29 17.10 9.13 -3.57
N PRO A 30 18.04 9.12 -4.54
CA PRO A 30 17.85 8.84 -5.97
C PRO A 30 17.94 7.35 -6.36
N ASP A 31 18.37 6.49 -5.44
CA ASP A 31 18.88 5.16 -5.76
C ASP A 31 17.81 4.11 -6.08
N LYS A 32 16.60 4.27 -5.51
CA LYS A 32 15.42 3.41 -5.72
C LYS A 32 15.67 1.94 -5.39
N LYS A 33 16.51 1.71 -4.38
CA LYS A 33 16.92 0.40 -3.86
C LYS A 33 16.03 -0.09 -2.71
N LEU A 34 15.33 0.79 -2.02
CA LEU A 34 14.34 0.46 -1.01
C LEU A 34 12.97 0.28 -1.67
N ARG A 35 12.23 -0.72 -1.22
CA ARG A 35 10.87 -0.98 -1.66
C ARG A 35 10.00 -1.34 -0.46
N ILE A 36 9.14 -0.43 -0.03
CA ILE A 36 8.19 -0.64 1.07
C ILE A 36 6.79 -0.69 0.48
N TYR A 37 6.12 -1.83 0.53
CA TYR A 37 4.77 -1.98 0.00
C TYR A 37 3.75 -1.34 0.94
N CYS A 38 2.76 -0.66 0.37
CA CYS A 38 1.74 0.03 1.13
C CYS A 38 0.44 0.14 0.35
N ILE A 39 -0.63 0.46 1.07
CA ILE A 39 -1.95 0.76 0.49
C ILE A 39 -2.17 2.25 0.64
N ARG A 40 -2.51 2.91 -0.46
CA ARG A 40 -2.80 4.34 -0.48
C ARG A 40 -4.30 4.58 -0.64
N PHE A 41 -4.93 5.12 0.38
CA PHE A 41 -6.31 5.61 0.34
C PHE A 41 -6.31 7.09 0.00
N ALA A 42 -6.24 7.39 -1.30
CA ALA A 42 -6.26 8.75 -1.85
C ALA A 42 -5.26 9.69 -1.15
N ASN A 43 -5.77 10.75 -0.52
CA ASN A 43 -5.05 11.75 0.30
C ASN A 43 -5.33 11.59 1.80
N VAL A 44 -5.98 10.51 2.20
CA VAL A 44 -6.47 10.30 3.57
C VAL A 44 -5.47 9.52 4.41
N ALA A 45 -5.11 8.32 3.97
CA ALA A 45 -4.30 7.41 4.77
C ALA A 45 -3.37 6.56 3.91
N ILE A 46 -2.28 6.13 4.54
CA ILE A 46 -1.35 5.14 3.99
C ILE A 46 -1.22 4.03 5.03
N VAL A 47 -1.49 2.79 4.62
CA VAL A 47 -1.21 1.60 5.42
C VAL A 47 0.13 1.05 4.98
N VAL A 48 1.12 1.17 5.86
CA VAL A 48 2.50 0.75 5.58
C VAL A 48 2.65 -0.73 5.91
N GLY A 49 3.11 -1.51 4.93
CA GLY A 49 3.50 -2.91 5.11
C GLY A 49 5.00 -3.08 5.18
N GLY A 50 5.44 -4.33 5.00
CA GLY A 50 6.86 -4.66 4.92
C GLY A 50 7.49 -4.27 3.58
N GLY A 51 8.77 -4.62 3.46
CA GLY A 51 9.56 -4.25 2.31
C GLY A 51 10.98 -4.77 2.39
N GLY A 52 11.83 -4.28 1.49
CA GLY A 52 13.24 -4.63 1.51
C GLY A 52 14.03 -4.00 0.38
N TYR A 53 15.24 -4.54 0.20
CA TYR A 53 16.12 -4.16 -0.90
C TYR A 53 15.60 -4.71 -2.23
N LYS A 54 15.45 -3.84 -3.23
CA LYS A 54 15.14 -4.16 -4.62
C LYS A 54 16.37 -3.90 -5.50
N PRO A 55 17.10 -4.95 -5.88
CA PRO A 55 18.20 -4.85 -6.84
C PRO A 55 17.78 -4.20 -8.17
N LYS A 56 18.69 -3.47 -8.83
CA LYS A 56 18.42 -2.85 -10.14
C LYS A 56 18.30 -3.85 -11.29
N ASN A 57 18.81 -5.08 -11.13
CA ASN A 57 18.76 -6.13 -12.13
C ASN A 57 17.40 -6.85 -12.19
N ILE A 58 16.55 -6.73 -11.17
CA ILE A 58 15.19 -7.30 -11.19
C ILE A 58 14.19 -6.23 -11.59
N ARG A 59 13.28 -6.55 -12.52
CA ARG A 59 12.25 -5.61 -12.99
C ARG A 59 11.05 -5.66 -12.06
N ALA A 60 10.54 -6.86 -11.81
CA ALA A 60 9.35 -7.14 -11.04
C ALA A 60 9.68 -7.65 -9.64
N TYR A 61 8.80 -7.42 -8.67
CA TYR A 61 9.03 -7.88 -7.30
C TYR A 61 8.91 -9.40 -7.17
N GLN A 62 8.17 -10.04 -8.08
CA GLN A 62 7.94 -11.48 -8.14
C GLN A 62 9.25 -12.26 -8.38
N GLU A 63 10.30 -11.59 -8.87
CA GLU A 63 11.64 -12.15 -9.06
C GLU A 63 12.43 -12.26 -7.75
N SER A 64 11.94 -11.67 -6.65
CA SER A 64 12.54 -11.76 -5.32
C SER A 64 11.54 -12.39 -4.35
N SER A 65 11.90 -13.53 -3.77
CA SER A 65 11.03 -14.25 -2.82
C SER A 65 10.66 -13.42 -1.60
N SER A 66 11.59 -12.62 -1.07
CA SER A 66 11.33 -11.72 0.06
C SER A 66 10.37 -10.59 -0.33
N LEU A 67 10.63 -9.87 -1.42
CA LEU A 67 9.76 -8.78 -1.86
C LEU A 67 8.37 -9.28 -2.27
N LYS A 68 8.29 -10.48 -2.87
CA LYS A 68 7.02 -11.12 -3.23
C LYS A 68 6.16 -11.38 -1.99
N LYS A 69 6.74 -11.94 -0.93
CA LYS A 69 6.02 -12.19 0.32
C LYS A 69 5.43 -10.91 0.91
N GLU A 70 6.22 -9.83 0.94
CA GLU A 70 5.76 -8.55 1.49
C GLU A 70 4.65 -7.93 0.61
N ALA A 71 4.81 -7.93 -0.70
CA ALA A 71 3.80 -7.43 -1.64
C ALA A 71 2.49 -8.22 -1.54
N GLU A 72 2.54 -9.55 -1.52
CA GLU A 72 1.37 -10.41 -1.42
C GLU A 72 0.63 -10.23 -0.09
N THR A 73 1.36 -9.99 0.99
CA THR A 73 0.77 -9.64 2.30
C THR A 73 -0.03 -8.35 2.20
N VAL A 74 0.54 -7.30 1.61
CA VAL A 74 -0.15 -6.02 1.43
C VAL A 74 -1.38 -6.14 0.51
N VAL A 75 -1.29 -6.94 -0.56
CA VAL A 75 -2.44 -7.25 -1.44
C VAL A 75 -3.55 -7.96 -0.67
N ARG A 76 -3.22 -8.94 0.18
CA ARG A 76 -4.20 -9.64 1.03
C ARG A 76 -4.90 -8.66 1.98
N ILE A 77 -4.14 -7.80 2.66
CA ILE A 77 -4.69 -6.80 3.57
C ILE A 77 -5.56 -5.79 2.82
N SER A 78 -5.16 -5.35 1.62
CA SER A 78 -5.98 -4.46 0.79
C SER A 78 -7.35 -5.06 0.46
N ARG A 79 -7.38 -6.35 0.11
CA ARG A 79 -8.63 -7.06 -0.14
C ARG A 79 -9.53 -7.08 1.10
N ILE A 80 -8.97 -7.39 2.28
CA ILE A 80 -9.73 -7.42 3.54
C ILE A 80 -10.31 -6.03 3.87
N ILE A 81 -9.52 -4.97 3.72
CA ILE A 81 -10.00 -3.59 3.96
C ILE A 81 -11.08 -3.22 2.95
N SER A 82 -10.89 -3.56 1.67
CA SER A 82 -11.88 -3.29 0.61
C SER A 82 -13.21 -4.00 0.87
N GLU A 83 -13.17 -5.25 1.35
CA GLU A 83 -14.37 -6.00 1.77
C GLU A 83 -15.05 -5.33 2.98
N ALA A 84 -14.27 -4.90 3.99
CA ALA A 84 -14.81 -4.19 5.15
C ALA A 84 -15.46 -2.85 4.78
N ILE A 85 -14.89 -2.10 3.83
CA ILE A 85 -15.48 -0.87 3.29
C ILE A 85 -16.79 -1.18 2.56
N LYS A 86 -16.80 -2.21 1.70
CA LYS A 86 -17.99 -2.65 0.97
C LYS A 86 -19.12 -3.07 1.91
N ASN A 87 -18.79 -3.73 3.02
CA ASN A 87 -19.74 -4.16 4.03
C ASN A 87 -20.16 -3.05 5.01
N LYS A 88 -19.56 -1.85 4.90
CA LYS A 88 -19.74 -0.71 5.81
C LYS A 88 -19.25 -0.95 7.25
N ASP A 89 -18.41 -1.97 7.46
CA ASP A 89 -17.69 -2.18 8.71
C ASP A 89 -16.64 -1.09 8.95
N ILE A 90 -16.13 -0.51 7.85
CA ILE A 90 -15.25 0.65 7.80
C ILE A 90 -15.86 1.66 6.83
N HIS A 91 -15.80 2.95 7.15
CA HIS A 91 -16.23 4.02 6.23
C HIS A 91 -15.36 5.26 6.40
N LEU A 92 -15.36 6.09 5.37
CA LEU A 92 -14.81 7.44 5.41
C LEU A 92 -15.91 8.41 5.82
N ASP A 93 -15.67 9.24 6.83
CA ASP A 93 -16.56 10.35 7.15
C ASP A 93 -16.30 11.57 6.25
N ASP A 94 -17.14 12.59 6.37
CA ASP A 94 -17.05 13.83 5.57
C ASP A 94 -15.76 14.63 5.84
N ASN A 95 -15.07 14.36 6.96
CA ASN A 95 -13.80 14.98 7.33
C ASN A 95 -12.59 14.19 6.82
N GLY A 96 -12.81 13.05 6.16
CA GLY A 96 -11.76 12.18 5.66
C GLY A 96 -11.11 11.33 6.74
N PHE A 97 -11.82 10.97 7.81
CA PHE A 97 -11.36 9.97 8.78
C PHE A 97 -11.88 8.58 8.41
N PHE A 98 -11.01 7.58 8.54
CA PHE A 98 -11.43 6.18 8.52
C PHE A 98 -12.01 5.80 9.88
N LEU A 99 -13.30 5.50 9.91
CA LEU A 99 -14.04 5.08 11.10
C LEU A 99 -14.50 3.63 10.94
N GLY A 100 -14.62 2.91 12.06
CA GLY A 100 -15.11 1.53 12.11
C GLY A 100 -14.11 0.53 12.68
N ASN A 101 -14.41 -0.76 12.50
CA ASN A 101 -13.64 -1.85 13.10
C ASN A 101 -13.09 -2.79 12.01
N LEU A 102 -11.77 -2.79 11.82
CA LEU A 102 -11.10 -3.78 10.98
C LEU A 102 -10.84 -5.06 11.79
N LYS A 103 -11.43 -6.17 11.38
CA LYS A 103 -11.13 -7.50 11.95
C LYS A 103 -10.29 -8.30 10.96
N LEU A 104 -9.01 -8.47 11.27
CA LEU A 104 -8.15 -9.39 10.55
C LEU A 104 -8.42 -10.79 11.07
N LYS A 105 -9.00 -11.66 10.24
CA LYS A 105 -9.09 -13.09 10.56
C LYS A 105 -7.77 -13.73 10.17
N GLU A 106 -7.06 -14.30 11.14
CA GLU A 106 -5.99 -15.24 10.84
C GLU A 106 -6.64 -16.50 10.26
N GLU A 107 -6.10 -16.99 9.14
CA GLU A 107 -6.49 -18.27 8.53
C GLU A 107 -5.63 -19.38 9.12
#